data_AF-A0AB39NCK5-F1
#
_entry.id   AF-A0AB39NCK5-F1
#
_cell.length_a   1.000
_cell.length_b   1.000
_cell.length_c   1.000
_cell.angle_alpha   90.00
_cell.angle_beta   90.00
_cell.angle_gamma   90.00
#
_symmetry.space_group_name_H-M   'P 1'
#
loop_
_entity.id
_entity.type
_entity.pdbx_description
1 polymer ?
#
loop_
_entity_poly.entity_id
_entity_poly.type
_entity_poly.pdbx_seq_one_letter_code
_entity_poly.pdbx_strand_id
1 'polypeptide(L)'
;MAAGYVWRGHVLRPLSAKRAQAAVIRDRSRNLLRSADMAIAGARRRAAHGEPAIVTVGDVTRVARQHYGYLFVEREEAAAALRQRYEAADCRVDCMTDAFN
;
A
#
# COMPACT_ATOMS: atom_id res chain seq x y z
N MET A 1 46.23 20.23 -24.17
CA MET A 1 46.59 18.87 -23.68
C MET A 1 46.44 18.86 -22.17
N ALA A 2 45.87 17.78 -21.62
CA ALA A 2 45.61 17.46 -20.21
C ALA A 2 44.40 18.12 -19.51
N ALA A 3 43.38 17.30 -19.22
CA ALA A 3 42.80 17.10 -17.90
C ALA A 3 41.90 15.85 -17.95
N GLY A 4 42.36 14.75 -17.38
CA GLY A 4 41.59 13.51 -17.31
C GLY A 4 40.54 13.55 -16.21
N TYR A 5 39.52 12.69 -16.31
CA TYR A 5 38.79 12.19 -15.14
C TYR A 5 38.39 10.74 -15.37
N VAL A 6 39.14 9.84 -14.74
CA VAL A 6 38.70 8.47 -14.48
C VAL A 6 37.69 8.55 -13.34
N TRP A 7 36.42 8.25 -13.62
CA TRP A 7 35.43 8.02 -12.57
C TRP A 7 35.16 6.52 -12.44
N ARG A 8 35.86 5.91 -11.48
CA ARG A 8 35.40 4.66 -10.84
C ARG A 8 34.16 5.01 -10.03
N GLY A 9 33.00 4.61 -10.54
CA GLY A 9 31.75 4.67 -9.79
C GLY A 9 30.73 3.81 -10.51
N HIS A 10 30.19 2.80 -9.82
CA HIS A 10 29.21 1.85 -10.33
C HIS A 10 28.23 2.50 -11.31
N VAL A 11 28.30 2.08 -12.58
CA VAL A 11 27.26 2.40 -13.55
C VAL A 11 25.99 1.73 -13.04
N LEU A 12 25.13 2.50 -12.38
CA LEU A 12 23.71 2.19 -12.23
C LEU A 12 23.20 2.02 -13.66
N ARG A 13 23.22 0.76 -14.13
CA ARG A 13 22.71 0.36 -15.43
C ARG A 13 21.31 0.96 -15.51
N PRO A 14 21.02 1.88 -16.43
CA PRO A 14 19.72 2.51 -16.48
C PRO A 14 18.73 1.36 -16.61
N LEU A 15 17.96 1.13 -15.54
CA LEU A 15 16.93 0.10 -15.54
C LEU A 15 16.09 0.45 -16.76
N SER A 16 15.99 -0.48 -17.72
CA SER A 16 15.18 -0.24 -18.91
C SER A 16 13.84 0.33 -18.44
N ALA A 17 13.29 1.33 -19.13
CA ALA A 17 12.09 2.02 -18.66
C ALA A 17 10.98 1.05 -18.20
N LYS A 18 10.89 -0.12 -18.86
CA LYS A 18 10.04 -1.26 -18.48
C LYS A 18 10.32 -1.82 -17.07
N ARG A 19 11.59 -2.00 -16.67
CA ARG A 19 11.96 -2.45 -15.32
C ARG A 19 11.69 -1.40 -14.25
N ALA A 20 11.95 -0.13 -14.55
CA ALA A 20 11.60 0.97 -13.66
C ALA A 20 10.08 1.05 -13.44
N GLN A 21 9.30 0.95 -14.52
CA GLN A 21 7.84 0.93 -14.47
C GLN A 21 7.31 -0.29 -13.68
N ALA A 22 7.86 -1.48 -13.93
CA ALA A 22 7.48 -2.68 -13.19
C ALA A 22 7.81 -2.58 -11.68
N ALA A 23 8.90 -1.88 -11.33
CA ALA A 23 9.23 -1.63 -9.93
C ALA A 23 8.21 -0.70 -9.27
N VAL A 24 7.81 0.39 -9.95
CA VAL A 24 6.78 1.33 -9.46
C VAL A 24 5.43 0.63 -9.26
N ILE A 25 5.01 -0.22 -10.20
CA ILE A 25 3.74 -0.97 -10.06
C ILE A 25 3.77 -1.88 -8.83
N ARG A 26 4.87 -2.62 -8.63
CA ARG A 26 5.01 -3.51 -7.46
C ARG A 26 5.05 -2.73 -6.15
N ASP A 27 5.72 -1.59 -6.14
CA ASP A 27 5.79 -0.73 -4.95
C ASP A 27 4.40 -0.17 -4.61
N ARG A 28 3.65 0.26 -5.63
CA ARG A 28 2.26 0.71 -5.49
C ARG A 28 1.39 -0.35 -4.82
N SER A 29 1.37 -1.58 -5.35
CA SER A 29 0.60 -2.67 -4.78
C SER A 29 1.01 -2.98 -3.33
N ARG A 30 2.32 -3.00 -3.03
CA ARG A 30 2.82 -3.23 -1.67
C ARG A 30 2.41 -2.14 -0.69
N ASN A 31 2.45 -0.88 -1.12
CA ASN A 31 2.05 0.26 -0.30
C ASN A 31 0.55 0.24 -0.02
N LEU A 32 -0.28 -0.22 -0.96
CA LEU A 32 -1.71 -0.42 -0.72
C LEU A 32 -1.99 -1.55 0.27
N LEU A 33 -1.26 -2.67 0.20
CA LEU A 33 -1.37 -3.74 1.19
C LEU A 33 -0.98 -3.26 2.59
N ARG A 34 0.12 -2.49 2.69
CA ARG A 34 0.52 -1.86 3.96
C ARG A 34 -0.51 -0.85 4.46
N SER A 35 -1.15 -0.11 3.54
CA SER A 35 -2.23 0.81 3.89
C SER A 35 -3.44 0.07 4.45
N ALA A 36 -3.80 -1.07 3.87
CA ALA A 36 -4.86 -1.92 4.39
C ALA A 36 -4.53 -2.48 5.78
N ASP A 37 -3.29 -2.94 6.01
CA ASP A 37 -2.84 -3.39 7.33
C ASP A 37 -2.93 -2.29 8.40
N MET A 38 -2.48 -1.08 8.05
CA MET A 38 -2.56 0.07 8.94
C MET A 38 -4.01 0.47 9.22
N ALA A 39 -4.89 0.40 8.23
CA ALA A 39 -6.32 0.67 8.39
C ALA A 39 -6.99 -0.36 9.32
N ILE A 40 -6.71 -1.66 9.13
CA ILE A 40 -7.21 -2.74 9.98
C ILE A 40 -6.72 -2.56 11.42
N ALA A 41 -5.42 -2.36 11.63
CA ALA A 41 -4.85 -2.12 12.95
C ALA A 41 -5.43 -0.84 13.59
N GLY A 42 -5.64 0.21 12.80
CA GLY A 42 -6.26 1.45 13.25
C GLY A 42 -7.71 1.27 13.69
N ALA A 43 -8.50 0.50 12.96
CA ALA A 43 -9.88 0.19 13.33
C ALA A 43 -9.94 -0.66 14.60
N ARG A 44 -9.12 -1.72 14.69
CA ARG A 44 -9.02 -2.56 15.90
C ARG A 44 -8.66 -1.74 17.15
N ARG A 45 -7.76 -0.76 17.02
CA ARG A 45 -7.41 0.15 18.13
C ARG A 45 -8.53 1.10 18.52
N ARG A 46 -9.44 1.45 17.60
CA ARG A 46 -10.58 2.34 17.86
C ARG A 46 -11.82 1.59 18.34
N ALA A 47 -11.95 0.31 18.00
CA ALA A 47 -13.06 -0.52 18.40
C ALA A 47 -13.11 -0.63 19.93
N ALA A 48 -14.30 -0.42 20.50
CA ALA A 48 -14.54 -0.66 21.91
C ALA A 48 -14.52 -2.17 22.21
N HIS A 49 -14.33 -2.54 23.48
CA HIS A 49 -14.32 -3.94 23.87
C HIS A 49 -15.66 -4.61 23.54
N GLY A 50 -15.64 -5.64 22.68
CA GLY A 50 -16.83 -6.38 22.26
C GLY A 50 -17.56 -5.81 21.03
N GLU A 51 -17.11 -4.68 20.47
CA GLU A 51 -17.62 -4.17 19.20
C GLU A 51 -16.75 -4.62 18.01
N PRO A 52 -17.36 -4.95 16.86
CA PRO A 52 -16.59 -5.30 15.67
C PRO A 52 -15.84 -4.08 15.12
N ALA A 53 -14.59 -4.28 14.72
CA ALA A 53 -13.76 -3.25 14.10
C ALA A 53 -14.24 -2.95 12.66
N ILE A 54 -14.82 -1.78 12.45
CA ILE A 54 -15.27 -1.36 11.11
C ILE A 54 -14.07 -0.78 10.32
N VAL A 55 -13.75 -1.41 9.19
CA VAL A 55 -12.68 -1.01 8.27
C VAL A 55 -13.25 -0.78 6.88
N THR A 56 -13.14 0.44 6.36
CA THR A 56 -13.68 0.77 5.03
C THR A 56 -12.59 0.86 3.94
N VAL A 57 -12.98 0.71 2.67
CA VAL A 57 -12.11 1.01 1.52
C VAL A 57 -11.64 2.48 1.58
N GLY A 58 -12.51 3.37 2.06
CA GLY A 58 -12.16 4.77 2.30
C GLY A 58 -11.03 4.97 3.31
N ASP A 59 -10.97 4.14 4.37
CA ASP A 59 -9.87 4.16 5.34
C ASP A 59 -8.54 3.78 4.69
N VAL A 60 -8.54 2.77 3.82
CA VAL A 60 -7.35 2.34 3.07
C VAL A 60 -6.87 3.46 2.15
N THR A 61 -7.77 4.08 1.38
CA THR A 61 -7.43 5.21 0.51
C THR A 61 -6.90 6.40 1.31
N ARG A 62 -7.49 6.69 2.47
CA ARG A 62 -7.04 7.77 3.36
C ARG A 62 -5.62 7.49 3.89
N VAL A 63 -5.35 6.29 4.38
CA VAL A 63 -4.02 5.88 4.84
C VAL A 63 -3.02 5.95 3.69
N ALA A 64 -3.41 5.49 2.50
CA ALA A 64 -2.55 5.49 1.32
C ALA A 64 -2.16 6.92 0.90
N ARG A 65 -3.10 7.87 0.96
CA ARG A 65 -2.85 9.29 0.74
C ARG A 65 -1.95 9.90 1.81
N GLN A 66 -2.20 9.60 3.08
CA GLN A 66 -1.46 10.19 4.21
C GLN A 66 -0.02 9.69 4.32
N HIS A 67 0.20 8.39 4.11
CA HIS A 67 1.51 7.77 4.35
C HIS A 67 2.37 7.61 3.08
N TYR A 68 1.74 7.53 1.91
CA TYR A 68 2.45 7.29 0.64
C TYR A 68 2.26 8.41 -0.39
N GLY A 69 1.49 9.46 -0.06
CA GLY A 69 1.31 10.62 -0.92
C GLY A 69 0.50 10.35 -2.20
N TYR A 70 -0.25 9.25 -2.26
CA TYR A 70 -1.09 8.97 -3.43
C TYR A 70 -2.23 9.99 -3.52
N LEU A 71 -2.29 10.70 -4.64
CA LEU A 71 -3.35 11.65 -4.94
C LEU A 71 -4.66 10.94 -5.25
N PHE A 72 -4.56 9.78 -5.89
CA PHE A 72 -5.69 9.01 -6.34
C PHE A 72 -5.40 7.50 -6.29
N VAL A 73 -6.32 6.77 -5.67
CA VAL A 73 -6.33 5.31 -5.58
C VAL A 73 -7.72 4.87 -6.03
N GLU A 74 -7.78 4.01 -7.05
CA GLU A 74 -9.05 3.47 -7.51
C GLU A 74 -9.72 2.68 -6.38
N ARG A 75 -11.05 2.82 -6.24
CA ARG A 75 -11.80 2.10 -5.22
C ARG A 75 -11.59 0.60 -5.34
N GLU A 76 -11.53 0.07 -6.57
CA GLU A 76 -11.29 -1.35 -6.84
C GLU A 76 -9.90 -1.80 -6.39
N GLU A 77 -8.86 -0.99 -6.62
CA GLU A 77 -7.48 -1.28 -6.22
C GLU A 77 -7.37 -1.34 -4.69
N ALA A 78 -7.97 -0.36 -4.02
CA ALA A 78 -8.04 -0.31 -2.56
C ALA A 78 -8.89 -1.45 -1.98
N ALA A 79 -10.03 -1.77 -2.61
CA ALA A 79 -10.89 -2.88 -2.19
C ALA A 79 -10.19 -4.23 -2.35
N ALA A 80 -9.48 -4.47 -3.46
CA ALA A 80 -8.71 -5.69 -3.67
C ALA A 80 -7.61 -5.86 -2.60
N ALA A 81 -6.87 -4.79 -2.31
CA ALA A 81 -5.86 -4.80 -1.25
C ALA A 81 -6.49 -5.07 0.13
N LEU A 82 -7.64 -4.45 0.41
CA LEU A 82 -8.37 -4.64 1.67
C LEU A 82 -8.88 -6.08 1.81
N ARG A 83 -9.51 -6.66 0.78
CA ARG A 83 -9.98 -8.06 0.78
C ARG A 83 -8.84 -9.02 1.10
N GLN A 84 -7.70 -8.85 0.42
CA GLN A 84 -6.54 -9.72 0.62
C GLN A 84 -6.02 -9.68 2.06
N ARG A 85 -5.95 -8.49 2.66
CA ARG A 85 -5.44 -8.34 4.03
C ARG A 85 -6.48 -8.68 5.09
N TYR A 86 -7.76 -8.46 4.80
CA TYR A 86 -8.87 -8.87 5.63
C TYR A 86 -8.88 -10.39 5.83
N GLU A 87 -8.66 -11.17 4.76
CA GLU A 87 -8.52 -12.62 4.84
C GLU A 87 -7.24 -13.05 5.55
N ALA A 88 -6.11 -12.41 5.23
CA ALA A 88 -4.82 -12.75 5.83
C ALA A 88 -4.73 -12.43 7.35
N ALA A 89 -5.48 -11.44 7.82
CA ALA A 89 -5.49 -11.01 9.23
C ALA A 89 -6.59 -11.69 10.08
N ASP A 90 -7.27 -12.69 9.50
CA ASP A 90 -8.43 -13.39 10.08
C ASP A 90 -9.51 -12.44 10.61
N CYS A 91 -9.68 -11.29 9.94
CA CYS A 91 -10.60 -10.22 10.35
C CYS A 91 -12.08 -10.64 10.21
N ARG A 92 -12.38 -11.83 9.69
CA ARG A 92 -13.75 -12.35 9.60
C ARG A 92 -14.40 -12.55 10.97
N VAL A 93 -13.61 -12.69 12.02
CA VAL A 93 -14.10 -12.95 13.39
C VAL A 93 -14.42 -11.66 14.15
N ASP A 94 -13.68 -10.58 13.91
CA ASP A 94 -13.71 -9.37 14.73
C ASP A 94 -13.85 -8.05 13.93
N CYS A 95 -13.91 -8.09 12.60
CA CYS A 95 -13.95 -6.91 11.75
C CYS A 95 -15.16 -6.93 10.79
N MET A 96 -15.61 -5.75 10.36
CA MET A 96 -16.56 -5.58 9.26
C MET A 96 -15.97 -4.69 8.18
N THR A 97 -16.32 -4.94 6.90
CA THR A 97 -15.79 -4.17 5.77
C THR A 97 -16.79 -3.99 4.63
N ASP A 98 -16.70 -2.85 3.94
CA ASP A 98 -17.45 -2.52 2.72
C ASP A 98 -16.73 -2.97 1.44
N ALA A 99 -15.59 -3.65 1.56
CA ALA A 99 -14.78 -4.05 0.41
C ALA A 99 -15.49 -5.05 -0.53
N PHE A 100 -16.54 -5.72 -0.07
CA PHE A 100 -17.32 -6.69 -0.84
C PHE A 100 -18.62 -6.12 -1.43
N ASN A 101 -18.89 -4.83 -1.21
CA ASN A 101 -20.06 -4.10 -1.72
C ASN A 101 -19.74 -3.33 -3.01
#